data_AF-A0A2U0I863-F1
#
_entry.id   AF-A0A2U0I863-F1
#
_cell.length_a   1.000
_cell.length_b   1.000
_cell.length_c   1.000
_cell.angle_alpha   90.00
_cell.angle_beta   90.00
_cell.angle_gamma   90.00
#
_symmetry.space_group_name_H-M   'P 1'
#
loop_
_entity.id
_entity.type
_entity.pdbx_description
1 polymer ?
#
loop_
_entity_poly.entity_id
_entity_poly.type
_entity_poly.pdbx_seq_one_letter_code
_entity_poly.pdbx_strand_id
1 'polypeptide(L)' 'MKKHKQLTIHQRYQIEALMETEISKSEIAKIKGIDPSIIYRELARNAANRGKTTGSYIARNAHRLATPFNR' A
#
# COMPACT_ATOMS: atom_id res chain seq x y z
N MET A 1 -7.82 -14.79 -14.40
CA MET A 1 -7.28 -13.78 -13.45
C MET A 1 -6.11 -14.39 -12.68
N LYS A 2 -4.89 -13.84 -12.78
CA LYS A 2 -3.77 -14.26 -11.92
C LYS A 2 -4.08 -13.87 -10.47
N LYS A 3 -3.96 -14.80 -9.53
CA LYS A 3 -4.01 -14.49 -8.09
C LYS A 3 -2.73 -13.73 -7.75
N HIS A 4 -2.81 -12.40 -7.72
CA HIS A 4 -1.70 -11.58 -7.23
C HIS A 4 -1.55 -11.80 -5.72
N LYS A 5 -0.32 -12.07 -5.28
CA LYS A 5 -0.01 -12.23 -3.85
C LYS A 5 -0.39 -10.94 -3.11
N GLN A 6 -1.22 -11.06 -2.09
CA GLN A 6 -1.57 -9.96 -1.19
C GLN A 6 -0.30 -9.44 -0.50
N LEU A 7 -0.18 -8.12 -0.35
CA LEU A 7 0.93 -7.51 0.38
C LEU A 7 0.83 -7.86 1.86
N THR A 8 1.93 -8.34 2.44
CA THR A 8 2.04 -8.58 3.88
C THR A 8 2.05 -7.25 4.64
N ILE A 9 1.77 -7.28 5.95
CA ILE A 9 1.82 -6.08 6.78
C ILE A 9 3.22 -5.43 6.75
N HIS A 10 4.30 -6.23 6.77
CA HIS A 10 5.68 -5.75 6.66
C HIS A 10 5.93 -5.01 5.34
N GLN A 11 5.42 -5.53 4.22
CA GLN A 11 5.56 -4.85 2.93
C GLN A 11 4.83 -3.51 2.90
N ARG A 12 3.67 -3.41 3.57
CA ARG A 12 2.91 -2.15 3.67
C ARG A 12 3.65 -1.10 4.49
N TYR A 13 4.22 -1.47 5.64
CA TYR A 13 5.06 -0.56 6.43
C TYR A 13 6.28 -0.06 5.67
N GLN A 14 6.91 -0.93 4.89
CA GLN A 14 8.01 -0.53 4.04
C GLN A 14 7.60 0.44 2.92
N ILE A 15 6.39 0.30 2.37
CA ILE A 15 5.85 1.24 1.38
C ILE A 15 5.53 2.58 2.04
N GLU A 16 4.89 2.56 3.23
CA GLU A 16 4.61 3.77 4.02
C GLU A 16 5.87 4.59 4.28
N ALA A 17 6.92 3.97 4.85
CA ALA A 17 8.19 4.66 5.13
C ALA A 17 8.85 5.25 3.87
N LEU A 18 8.75 4.58 2.71
CA LEU A 18 9.31 5.10 1.45
C LEU A 18 8.45 6.21 0.81
N MET A 19 7.14 6.22 1.08
CA MET A 19 6.30 7.33 0.61
C MET A 19 6.56 8.61 1.41
N GLU A 20 6.97 8.51 2.68
CA GLU A 20 7.37 9.65 3.50
C GLU A 20 8.65 10.34 3.00
N THR A 21 9.49 9.62 2.24
CA THR A 21 10.73 10.16 1.66
C THR A 21 10.54 10.74 0.25
N GLU A 22 9.30 11.06 -0.15
CA GLU A 22 8.93 11.62 -1.46
C GLU A 22 9.35 10.78 -2.70
N ILE A 23 9.65 9.49 -2.50
CA ILE A 23 10.01 8.58 -3.59
C ILE A 23 8.76 8.24 -4.41
N SER A 24 8.90 8.22 -5.74
CA SER A 24 7.79 7.89 -6.63
C SER A 24 7.32 6.44 -6.47
N LYS A 25 6.02 6.18 -6.67
CA LYS A 25 5.42 4.82 -6.55
C LYS A 25 6.12 3.79 -7.44
N SER A 26 6.52 4.21 -8.65
CA SER A 26 7.25 3.39 -9.62
C SER A 26 8.64 3.02 -9.13
N GLU A 27 9.28 3.89 -8.35
CA GLU A 27 10.61 3.67 -7.80
C GLU A 27 10.56 2.83 -6.53
N ILE A 28 9.54 3.03 -5.68
CA ILE A 28 9.23 2.12 -4.57
C ILE A 28 9.04 0.69 -5.09
N ALA A 29 8.34 0.53 -6.22
CA ALA A 29 8.15 -0.77 -6.87
C ALA A 29 9.48 -1.42 -7.26
N LYS A 30 10.39 -0.65 -7.86
CA LYS A 30 11.75 -1.10 -8.22
C LYS A 30 12.56 -1.47 -6.97
N ILE A 31 12.61 -0.61 -5.96
CA ILE A 31 13.33 -0.82 -4.70
C ILE A 31 12.87 -2.11 -4.00
N LYS A 32 11.56 -2.39 -4.04
CA LYS A 32 10.97 -3.56 -3.38
C LYS A 32 10.92 -4.81 -4.26
N GLY A 33 11.27 -4.72 -5.54
CA GLY A 33 11.11 -5.81 -6.49
C GLY A 33 9.65 -6.24 -6.68
N ILE A 34 8.71 -5.29 -6.56
CA ILE A 34 7.26 -5.51 -6.69
C ILE A 34 6.81 -4.91 -8.01
N ASP A 35 5.88 -5.56 -8.70
CA ASP A 35 5.28 -4.99 -9.90
C ASP A 35 4.57 -3.65 -9.58
N PRO A 36 4.82 -2.57 -10.33
CA PRO A 36 4.22 -1.26 -10.05
C PRO A 36 2.69 -1.31 -9.94
N SER A 37 2.02 -2.13 -10.76
CA SER A 37 0.56 -2.28 -10.74
C SER A 37 0.04 -2.79 -9.39
N ILE A 38 0.85 -3.53 -8.63
CA ILE A 38 0.49 -3.95 -7.27
C ILE A 38 0.43 -2.74 -6.34
N ILE A 39 1.42 -1.84 -6.39
CA ILE A 39 1.46 -0.63 -5.56
C ILE A 39 0.30 0.31 -5.93
N TYR A 40 0.06 0.55 -7.22
CA TYR A 40 -1.06 1.40 -7.65
C TYR A 40 -2.42 0.85 -7.19
N ARG A 41 -2.66 -0.46 -7.35
CA ARG A 41 -3.90 -1.10 -6.88
C ARG A 41 -4.04 -1.09 -5.37
N GLU A 42 -2.93 -1.28 -4.65
CA GLU A 42 -2.89 -1.21 -3.19
C GLU A 42 -3.33 0.16 -2.70
N LEU A 43 -2.72 1.23 -3.22
CA LEU A 43 -3.06 2.60 -2.84
C LEU A 43 -4.50 2.94 -3.21
N ALA A 44 -4.95 2.57 -4.41
CA ALA A 44 -6.31 2.85 -4.86
C ALA A 44 -7.39 2.20 -3.97
N ARG A 45 -7.11 1.02 -3.42
CA ARG A 45 -8.09 0.26 -2.61
C ARG A 45 -7.98 0.54 -1.12
N ASN A 46 -6.77 0.76 -0.63
CA ASN A 46 -6.46 0.70 0.79
C ASN A 46 -5.92 2.02 1.37
N ALA A 47 -5.66 3.05 0.54
CA ALA A 47 -5.35 4.38 1.04
C ALA A 47 -6.63 5.15 1.42
N ALA A 48 -6.51 6.07 2.37
CA ALA A 48 -7.61 6.94 2.74
C ALA A 48 -7.85 7.99 1.64
N ASN A 49 -9.06 7.98 1.07
CA ASN A 49 -9.49 8.96 0.06
C ASN A 49 -10.25 10.15 0.68
N ARG A 50 -10.58 10.09 1.98
CA ARG A 50 -11.37 11.09 2.71
C ARG A 50 -10.92 11.15 4.18
N GLY A 51 -11.14 12.29 4.82
CA GLY A 51 -10.89 12.50 6.25
C GLY A 51 -9.46 12.96 6.57
N LYS A 52 -9.09 12.90 7.86
CA LYS A 52 -7.84 13.47 8.41
C LYS A 52 -6.56 12.87 7.85
N THR A 53 -6.61 11.63 7.35
CA THR A 53 -5.44 10.90 6.84
C THR A 53 -5.38 10.86 5.32
N THR A 54 -6.18 11.70 4.65
CA THR A 54 -6.16 11.79 3.18
C THR A 54 -4.79 12.26 2.69
N GLY A 55 -4.30 11.69 1.59
CA GLY A 55 -2.97 11.99 1.04
C GLY A 55 -1.82 11.19 1.67
N SER A 56 -2.01 10.59 2.85
CA SER A 56 -1.04 9.71 3.48
C SER A 56 -1.44 8.24 3.34
N TYR A 57 -0.48 7.38 3.00
CA TYR A 57 -0.71 5.93 3.03
C TYR A 57 -0.36 5.39 4.40
N ILE A 58 -1.37 4.93 5.14
CA ILE A 58 -1.18 4.39 6.50
C ILE A 58 -1.23 2.87 6.45
N ALA A 59 -0.09 2.20 6.70
CA ALA A 59 0.05 0.76 6.52
C ALA A 59 -0.92 -0.05 7.40
N ARG A 60 -1.11 0.38 8.65
CA ARG A 60 -2.04 -0.25 9.60
C ARG A 60 -3.48 -0.22 9.10
N ASN A 61 -3.91 0.92 8.56
CA ASN A 61 -5.25 1.07 8.01
C ASN A 61 -5.42 0.23 6.75
N ALA A 62 -4.42 0.26 5.87
CA ALA A 62 -4.42 -0.50 4.65
C ALA A 62 -4.51 -2.01 4.90
N HIS A 63 -3.74 -2.52 5.88
CA HIS A 63 -3.80 -3.91 6.30
C HIS A 63 -5.19 -4.29 6.82
N ARG A 64 -5.76 -3.48 7.73
CA ARG A 64 -7.10 -3.69 8.28
C ARG A 64 -8.19 -3.75 7.20
N LEU A 65 -8.08 -2.93 6.15
CA LEU A 65 -9.02 -2.93 5.02
C LEU A 65 -8.86 -4.16 4.12
N ALA A 66 -7.62 -4.65 3.96
CA ALA A 66 -7.32 -5.79 3.11
C ALA A 66 -7.60 -7.15 3.79
N THR A 67 -7.60 -7.21 5.12
CA THR A 67 -7.90 -8.43 5.87
C THR A 67 -9.36 -8.45 6.32
N PRO A 68 -10.16 -9.46 5.93
CA PRO A 68 -11.59 -9.51 6.25
C PRO A 68 -11.92 -9.90 7.70
N PHE A 69 -10.93 -10.24 8.54
CA PHE A 69 -11.17 -10.83 9.87
C PHE A 69 -11.70 -9.85 10.94
N ASN A 70 -12.08 -8.63 10.58
CA ASN A 70 -12.45 -7.60 11.56
C ASN A 70 -13.69 -6.79 11.17
N ARG A 71 -14.65 -7.42 10.45
CA ARG A 71 -16.01 -6.93 10.24
C ARG A 71 -17.01 -7.77 11.01
#